data_AF-A0A183ETE9-F1
#
_entry.id   AF-A0A183ETE9-F1
#
_cell.length_a   1.000
_cell.length_b   1.000
_cell.length_c   1.000
_cell.angle_alpha   90.00
_cell.angle_beta   90.00
_cell.angle_gamma   90.00
#
_symmetry.space_group_name_H-M   'P 1'
#
loop_
_entity.id
_entity.type
_entity.pdbx_description
1 polymer ?
#
loop_
_entity_poly.entity_id
_entity_poly.type
_entity_poly.pdbx_seq_one_letter_code
_entity_poly.pdbx_strand_id
1 'polypeptide(L)'
;MSDAIIVRISAGAPSTPETQRIVAGYFAAWQGIQGFPPEHFGEVKLSKVKKAVLTYHANSERERKKDELRNERMRMQKLMQEDEEGYRQLLDEKKDKRLVFLLQQTDEYVESLTGLVKQHQATEKRRKRKERREQRAKEKLQEGNESSEIRLHIRDVATGEMLPEEEMPKLEDVDSWLEAHPGYEVKNCFFDS
;
A
#
# COMPACT_ATOMS: atom_id res chain seq x y z
N MET A 1 14.24 -3.92 109.72
CA MET A 1 13.96 -4.90 110.79
C MET A 1 13.07 -5.98 110.21
N SER A 2 13.68 -7.00 109.63
CA SER A 2 13.03 -8.25 109.22
C SER A 2 14.06 -9.35 109.41
N ASP A 3 13.98 -9.93 110.60
CA ASP A 3 14.34 -11.27 111.05
C ASP A 3 15.40 -12.09 110.30
N ALA A 4 16.42 -12.40 111.09
CA ALA A 4 17.36 -13.49 110.98
C ALA A 4 16.77 -14.77 110.35
N ILE A 5 17.19 -15.05 109.11
CA ILE A 5 17.28 -16.40 108.57
C ILE A 5 18.73 -16.59 108.09
N ILE A 6 19.66 -16.52 109.04
CA ILE A 6 20.93 -17.24 108.91
C ILE A 6 20.65 -18.62 109.49
N VAL A 7 20.12 -19.50 108.65
CA VAL A 7 20.01 -20.92 108.98
C VAL A 7 21.43 -21.43 109.21
N ARG A 8 21.69 -21.75 110.47
CA ARG A 8 22.88 -22.43 110.97
C ARG A 8 23.01 -23.80 110.28
N ILE A 9 23.65 -23.84 109.12
CA ILE A 9 24.18 -25.07 108.53
C ILE A 9 25.42 -25.43 109.37
N SER A 10 25.17 -26.13 110.46
CA SER A 10 26.16 -26.92 111.17
C SER A 10 26.43 -28.20 110.37
N ALA A 11 27.35 -28.17 109.41
CA ALA A 11 28.04 -29.35 108.88
C ALA A 11 29.19 -28.93 107.93
N GLY A 12 30.43 -29.25 108.32
CA GLY A 12 31.62 -29.39 107.46
C GLY A 12 31.91 -28.30 106.43
N ALA A 13 32.88 -27.43 106.71
CA ALA A 13 33.52 -26.63 105.67
C ALA A 13 34.08 -27.55 104.57
N PRO A 14 33.80 -27.32 103.26
CA PRO A 14 34.36 -28.13 102.19
C PRO A 14 35.87 -27.88 102.10
N SER A 15 36.66 -28.84 102.58
CA SER A 15 38.12 -28.74 102.72
C SER A 15 38.91 -29.07 101.43
N THR A 16 38.23 -29.22 100.29
CA THR A 16 38.87 -29.45 98.99
C THR A 16 38.83 -28.20 98.09
N PRO A 17 39.94 -27.83 97.42
CA PRO A 17 40.03 -26.62 96.60
C PRO A 17 39.08 -26.62 95.39
N GLU A 18 38.69 -27.80 94.92
CA GLU A 18 37.80 -27.96 93.75
C GLU A 18 36.35 -27.55 94.05
N THR A 19 35.84 -27.93 95.22
CA THR A 19 34.50 -27.51 95.69
C THR A 19 34.41 -26.00 95.91
N GLN A 20 35.50 -25.36 96.34
CA GLN A 20 35.54 -23.90 96.49
C GLN A 20 35.50 -23.18 95.13
N ARG A 21 36.16 -23.73 94.10
CA ARG A 21 36.11 -23.19 92.73
C ARG A 21 34.72 -23.30 92.12
N ILE A 22 34.04 -24.43 92.34
CA ILE A 22 32.68 -24.63 91.86
C ILE A 22 31.73 -23.65 92.54
N VAL A 23 31.76 -23.54 93.87
CA VAL A 23 30.91 -22.60 94.61
C VAL A 23 31.23 -21.14 94.26
N ALA A 24 32.50 -20.77 94.06
CA ALA A 24 32.89 -19.45 93.59
C ALA A 24 32.39 -19.17 92.16
N GLY A 25 32.42 -20.17 91.27
CA GLY A 25 31.86 -20.08 89.92
C GLY A 25 30.34 -19.86 89.94
N TYR A 26 29.62 -20.60 90.79
CA TYR A 26 28.18 -20.40 90.99
C TYR A 26 27.86 -19.04 91.60
N PHE A 27 28.67 -18.57 92.56
CA PHE A 27 28.50 -17.25 93.17
C PHE A 27 28.78 -16.11 92.18
N ALA A 28 29.81 -16.23 91.32
CA ALA A 28 30.11 -15.27 90.27
C ALA A 28 29.03 -15.25 89.17
N ALA A 29 28.51 -16.42 88.77
CA ALA A 29 27.40 -16.51 87.83
C ALA A 29 26.11 -15.91 88.42
N TRP A 30 25.84 -16.16 89.70
CA TRP A 30 24.67 -15.60 90.39
C TRP A 30 24.79 -14.09 90.61
N GLN A 31 25.98 -13.57 90.93
CA GLN A 31 26.26 -12.13 90.96
C GLN A 31 26.14 -11.49 89.56
N GLY A 32 26.59 -12.17 88.50
CA GLY A 32 26.43 -11.70 87.12
C GLY A 32 24.96 -11.60 86.68
N ILE A 33 24.10 -12.48 87.19
CA ILE A 33 22.64 -12.44 86.94
C ILE A 33 21.96 -11.32 87.76
N GLN A 34 22.39 -11.07 89.00
CA GLN A 34 21.91 -9.96 89.83
C GLN A 34 22.35 -8.58 89.32
N GLY A 35 23.46 -8.50 88.58
CA GLY A 35 24.00 -7.26 88.01
C GLY A 35 23.42 -6.85 86.65
N PHE A 36 22.49 -7.62 86.08
CA PHE A 36 21.86 -7.28 84.80
C PHE A 36 20.41 -6.82 84.99
N PRO A 37 20.16 -5.50 85.07
CA PRO A 37 18.79 -5.00 85.21
C PRO A 37 17.96 -5.36 83.96
N PRO A 38 16.79 -5.99 84.12
CA PRO A 38 15.96 -6.46 83.00
C PRO A 38 15.36 -5.32 82.13
N GLU A 39 15.50 -4.06 82.57
CA GLU A 39 14.88 -2.89 81.95
C GLU A 39 15.43 -2.58 80.55
N HIS A 40 16.73 -2.81 80.33
CA HIS A 40 17.37 -2.47 79.06
C HIS A 40 16.98 -3.37 77.89
N PHE A 41 16.48 -4.59 78.14
CA PHE A 41 16.09 -5.49 77.06
C PHE A 41 14.81 -5.01 76.34
N GLY A 42 13.86 -4.44 77.08
CA GLY A 42 12.66 -3.80 76.52
C GLY A 42 13.01 -2.54 75.72
N GLU A 43 13.93 -1.72 76.24
CA GLU A 43 14.42 -0.51 75.58
C GLU A 43 15.18 -0.81 74.28
N VAL A 44 15.98 -1.88 74.25
CA VAL A 44 16.69 -2.34 73.04
C VAL A 44 15.70 -2.83 71.97
N LYS A 45 14.61 -3.50 72.35
CA LYS A 45 13.56 -3.89 71.40
C LYS A 45 12.80 -2.68 70.86
N LEU A 46 12.44 -1.76 71.75
CA LEU A 46 11.70 -0.55 71.38
C LEU A 46 12.54 0.36 70.46
N SER A 47 13.83 0.52 70.73
CA SER A 47 14.74 1.31 69.88
C SER A 47 14.92 0.70 68.49
N LYS A 48 14.97 -0.63 68.36
CA LYS A 48 14.98 -1.33 67.06
C LYS A 48 13.71 -1.06 66.26
N VAL A 49 12.54 -1.13 66.90
CA VAL A 49 11.25 -0.84 66.24
C VAL A 49 11.17 0.63 65.82
N LYS A 50 11.55 1.57 66.70
CA LYS A 50 11.61 3.01 66.37
C LYS A 50 12.51 3.27 65.17
N LYS A 51 13.69 2.64 65.12
CA LYS A 51 14.62 2.73 63.98
C LYS A 51 14.03 2.13 62.69
N ALA A 52 13.32 1.01 62.79
CA ALA A 52 12.66 0.39 61.64
C ALA A 52 11.57 1.29 61.03
N VAL A 53 10.75 1.94 61.87
CA VAL A 53 9.72 2.89 61.41
C VAL A 53 10.34 4.10 60.71
N LEU A 54 11.38 4.70 61.29
CA LEU A 54 12.09 5.82 60.67
C LEU A 54 12.72 5.43 59.32
N THR A 55 13.30 4.24 59.24
CA THR A 55 13.88 3.70 58.00
C THR A 55 12.79 3.42 56.96
N TYR A 56 11.63 2.91 57.37
CA TYR A 56 10.49 2.69 56.48
C TYR A 56 9.98 3.99 55.87
N HIS A 57 9.83 5.05 56.65
CA HIS A 57 9.42 6.36 56.12
C HIS A 57 10.47 6.96 55.18
N ALA A 58 11.76 6.90 55.55
CA ALA A 58 12.85 7.35 54.70
C ALA A 58 12.95 6.56 53.39
N ASN A 59 12.68 5.24 53.43
CA ASN A 59 12.67 4.39 52.25
C ASN A 59 11.41 4.63 51.39
N SER A 60 10.24 4.80 52.01
CA SER A 60 8.97 5.06 51.30
C SER A 60 9.00 6.39 50.57
N GLU A 61 9.54 7.46 51.18
CA GLU A 61 9.76 8.76 50.53
C GLU A 61 10.70 8.64 49.32
N ARG A 62 11.75 7.83 49.44
CA ARG A 62 12.72 7.61 48.35
C ARG A 62 12.09 6.83 47.20
N GLU A 63 11.33 5.78 47.50
CA GLU A 63 10.65 4.98 46.48
C GLU A 63 9.55 5.80 45.80
N ARG A 64 8.77 6.60 46.54
CA ARG A 64 7.77 7.51 45.95
C ARG A 64 8.40 8.47 44.94
N LYS A 65 9.54 9.09 45.28
CA LYS A 65 10.28 9.98 44.37
C LYS A 65 10.81 9.25 43.13
N LYS A 66 11.25 7.99 43.27
CA LYS A 66 11.68 7.19 42.11
C LYS A 66 10.51 6.79 41.22
N ASP A 67 9.37 6.46 41.80
CA ASP A 67 8.16 6.08 41.06
C ASP A 67 7.55 7.28 40.34
N GLU A 68 7.55 8.46 40.98
CA GLU A 68 7.20 9.73 40.34
C GLU A 68 8.07 9.98 39.10
N LEU A 69 9.41 9.90 39.24
CA LEU A 69 10.34 10.05 38.13
C LEU A 69 10.16 8.98 37.04
N ARG A 70 9.82 7.75 37.42
CA ARG A 70 9.58 6.65 36.47
C ARG A 70 8.30 6.88 35.69
N ASN A 71 7.24 7.33 36.35
CA ASN A 71 5.97 7.64 35.74
C ASN A 71 6.09 8.86 34.81
N GLU A 72 6.83 9.88 35.22
CA GLU A 72 7.14 11.04 34.37
C GLU A 72 7.97 10.65 33.15
N ARG A 73 8.99 9.79 33.32
CA ARG A 73 9.76 9.26 32.18
C ARG A 73 8.88 8.49 31.20
N MET A 74 8.01 7.63 31.70
CA MET A 74 7.05 6.87 30.87
C MET A 74 6.06 7.79 30.17
N ARG A 75 5.59 8.84 30.85
CA ARG A 75 4.71 9.86 30.28
C ARG A 75 5.40 10.65 29.17
N MET A 76 6.64 11.08 29.39
CA MET A 76 7.43 11.76 28.38
C MET A 76 7.73 10.85 27.20
N GLN A 77 8.07 9.57 27.44
CA GLN A 77 8.31 8.59 26.38
C GLN A 77 7.04 8.35 25.54
N LYS A 78 5.88 8.25 26.18
CA LYS A 78 4.59 8.10 25.49
C LYS A 78 4.26 9.33 24.64
N LEU A 79 4.46 10.53 25.18
CA LEU A 79 4.26 11.79 24.44
C LEU A 79 5.19 11.87 23.22
N MET A 80 6.46 11.52 23.38
CA MET A 80 7.42 11.49 22.27
C MET A 80 7.05 10.46 21.19
N GLN A 81 6.54 9.29 21.60
CA GLN A 81 6.11 8.26 20.66
C GLN A 81 4.83 8.67 19.90
N GLU A 82 3.87 9.29 20.59
CA GLU A 82 2.65 9.82 19.96
C GLU A 82 2.99 10.89 18.91
N ASP A 83 3.92 11.80 19.22
CA ASP A 83 4.39 12.83 18.28
C ASP A 83 5.16 12.23 17.08
N GLU A 84 5.95 11.16 17.29
CA GLU A 84 6.70 10.47 16.23
C GLU A 84 5.77 9.69 15.28
N GLU A 85 4.79 8.96 15.81
CA GLU A 85 3.81 8.24 15.00
C GLU A 85 2.92 9.20 14.19
N GLY A 86 2.50 10.33 14.78
CA GLY A 86 1.77 11.38 14.06
C GLY A 86 2.60 12.02 12.94
N TYR A 87 3.89 12.29 13.17
CA TYR A 87 4.77 12.83 12.15
C TYR A 87 4.99 11.85 10.99
N ARG A 88 5.11 10.54 11.27
CA ARG A 88 5.21 9.52 10.22
C ARG A 88 3.95 9.45 9.37
N GLN A 89 2.77 9.50 9.98
CA GLN A 89 1.50 9.52 9.24
C GLN A 89 1.39 10.77 8.35
N LEU A 90 1.72 11.95 8.87
CA LEU A 90 1.67 13.20 8.09
C LEU A 90 2.69 13.23 6.93
N LEU A 91 3.83 12.56 7.10
CA LEU A 91 4.81 12.39 6.04
C LEU A 91 4.31 11.42 4.97
N ASP A 92 3.70 10.31 5.37
CA ASP A 92 3.15 9.33 4.43
C ASP A 92 1.95 9.89 3.68
N GLU A 93 1.06 10.65 4.32
CA GLU A 93 0.00 11.40 3.62
C GLU A 93 0.55 12.33 2.53
N LYS A 94 1.66 13.03 2.79
CA LYS A 94 2.30 13.90 1.80
C LYS A 94 2.94 13.11 0.66
N LYS A 95 3.56 11.97 0.96
CA LYS A 95 4.14 11.08 -0.06
C LYS A 95 3.05 10.48 -0.93
N ASP A 96 1.95 10.03 -0.35
CA ASP A 96 0.83 9.42 -1.06
C ASP A 96 0.17 10.42 -1.99
N LYS A 97 -0.05 11.67 -1.55
CA LYS A 97 -0.55 12.75 -2.43
C LYS A 97 0.36 12.98 -3.64
N ARG A 98 1.68 13.01 -3.44
CA ARG A 98 2.64 13.16 -4.55
C ARG A 98 2.65 11.94 -5.47
N LEU A 99 2.56 10.74 -4.92
CA LEU A 99 2.53 9.50 -5.69
C LEU A 99 1.27 9.43 -6.55
N VAL A 100 0.10 9.73 -5.99
CA VAL A 100 -1.17 9.82 -6.71
C VAL A 100 -1.08 10.85 -7.84
N PHE A 101 -0.52 12.04 -7.57
CA PHE A 101 -0.33 13.07 -8.61
C PHE A 101 0.54 12.58 -9.78
N LEU A 102 1.66 11.91 -9.49
CA LEU A 102 2.54 11.38 -10.53
C LEU A 102 1.87 10.26 -11.33
N LEU A 103 1.15 9.36 -10.67
CA LEU A 103 0.40 8.29 -11.35
C LEU A 103 -0.68 8.88 -12.25
N GLN A 104 -1.45 9.85 -11.76
CA GLN A 104 -2.46 10.55 -12.55
C GLN A 104 -1.84 11.25 -13.77
N GLN A 105 -0.69 11.91 -13.62
CA GLN A 105 0.03 12.53 -14.73
C GLN A 105 0.49 11.49 -15.77
N THR A 106 0.87 10.29 -15.30
CA THR A 106 1.31 9.20 -16.18
C THR A 106 0.13 8.63 -16.96
N ASP A 107 -1.00 8.39 -16.29
CA ASP A 107 -2.24 7.91 -16.90
C ASP A 107 -2.76 8.92 -17.95
N GLU A 108 -2.82 10.20 -17.60
CA GLU A 108 -3.26 11.27 -18.51
C GLU A 108 -2.33 11.38 -19.75
N TYR A 109 -1.03 11.21 -19.57
CA TYR A 109 -0.07 11.18 -20.68
C TYR A 109 -0.25 9.96 -21.58
N VAL A 110 -0.45 8.78 -21.00
CA VAL A 110 -0.72 7.54 -21.75
C VAL A 110 -2.04 7.62 -22.50
N GLU A 111 -3.07 8.22 -21.91
CA GLU A 111 -4.36 8.47 -22.55
C GLU A 111 -4.23 9.42 -23.73
N SER A 112 -3.50 10.52 -23.57
CA SER A 112 -3.22 11.48 -24.65
C SER A 112 -2.52 10.83 -25.84
N LEU A 113 -1.46 10.05 -25.59
CA LEU A 113 -0.74 9.30 -26.63
C LEU A 113 -1.64 8.27 -27.32
N THR A 114 -2.41 7.50 -26.55
CA THR A 114 -3.33 6.49 -27.08
C THR A 114 -4.45 7.15 -27.91
N GLY A 115 -4.95 8.30 -27.48
CA GLY A 115 -5.91 9.11 -28.21
C GLY A 115 -5.37 9.56 -29.56
N LEU A 116 -4.16 10.12 -29.59
CA LEU A 116 -3.50 10.55 -30.83
C LEU A 116 -3.27 9.39 -31.79
N VAL A 117 -2.80 8.24 -31.29
CA VAL A 117 -2.58 7.02 -32.09
C VAL A 117 -3.91 6.51 -32.67
N LYS A 118 -4.96 6.44 -31.86
CA LYS A 118 -6.30 6.03 -32.33
C LYS A 118 -6.85 6.99 -33.39
N GLN A 119 -6.69 8.30 -33.19
CA GLN A 119 -7.11 9.30 -34.16
C GLN A 119 -6.35 9.14 -35.49
N HIS A 120 -5.03 8.97 -35.43
CA HIS A 120 -4.20 8.75 -36.62
C HIS A 120 -4.60 7.47 -37.38
N GLN A 121 -4.78 6.36 -36.66
CA GLN A 121 -5.26 5.11 -37.25
C GLN A 121 -6.65 5.26 -37.89
N ALA A 122 -7.56 5.99 -37.24
CA ALA A 122 -8.90 6.26 -37.77
C ALA A 122 -8.85 7.14 -39.03
N THR A 123 -8.03 8.18 -39.05
CA THR A 123 -7.83 9.04 -40.23
C THR A 123 -7.21 8.27 -41.39
N GLU A 124 -6.20 7.44 -41.15
CA GLU A 124 -5.55 6.64 -42.20
C GLU A 124 -6.51 5.57 -42.76
N LYS A 125 -7.28 4.91 -41.89
CA LYS A 125 -8.31 3.94 -42.32
C LYS A 125 -9.41 4.63 -43.13
N ARG A 126 -9.82 5.84 -42.73
CA ARG A 126 -10.82 6.63 -43.47
C ARG A 126 -10.27 7.11 -44.82
N ARG A 127 -9.01 7.54 -44.87
CA ARG A 127 -8.30 7.92 -46.10
C ARG A 127 -8.24 6.76 -47.09
N LYS A 128 -7.72 5.60 -46.66
CA LYS A 128 -7.69 4.38 -47.49
C LYS A 128 -9.09 3.93 -47.96
N ARG A 129 -10.12 4.07 -47.12
CA ARG A 129 -11.51 3.74 -47.51
C ARG A 129 -12.06 4.72 -48.54
N LYS A 130 -11.70 6.01 -48.45
CA LYS A 130 -12.10 7.05 -49.42
C LYS A 130 -11.40 6.81 -50.77
N GLU A 131 -10.09 6.61 -50.76
CA GLU A 131 -9.31 6.28 -51.97
C GLU A 131 -9.87 5.05 -52.70
N ARG A 132 -10.18 3.97 -51.97
CA ARG A 132 -10.80 2.77 -52.56
C ARG A 132 -12.21 3.00 -53.12
N ARG A 133 -12.99 3.92 -52.54
CA ARG A 133 -14.33 4.28 -53.04
C ARG A 133 -14.22 5.11 -54.31
N GLU A 134 -13.27 6.04 -54.36
CA GLU A 134 -13.01 6.88 -55.53
C GLU A 134 -12.47 6.04 -56.70
N GLN A 135 -11.55 5.10 -56.45
CA GLN A 135 -11.08 4.15 -57.47
C GLN A 135 -12.25 3.34 -58.05
N ARG A 136 -13.08 2.71 -57.20
CA ARG A 136 -14.25 1.95 -57.64
C ARG A 136 -15.29 2.80 -58.39
N ALA A 137 -15.43 4.08 -58.03
CA ALA A 137 -16.33 4.98 -58.73
C ALA A 137 -15.80 5.34 -60.13
N LYS A 138 -14.49 5.61 -60.25
CA LYS A 138 -13.83 5.85 -61.54
C LYS A 138 -13.90 4.64 -62.46
N GLU A 139 -13.63 3.44 -61.94
CA GLU A 139 -13.75 2.18 -62.70
C GLU A 139 -15.16 2.01 -63.29
N LYS A 140 -16.22 2.24 -62.49
CA LYS A 140 -17.61 2.15 -62.96
C LYS A 140 -17.98 3.20 -64.02
N LEU A 141 -17.49 4.43 -63.86
CA LEU A 141 -17.70 5.50 -64.86
C LEU A 141 -16.98 5.17 -66.17
N GLN A 142 -15.78 4.59 -66.09
CA GLN A 142 -15.00 4.19 -67.26
C GLN A 142 -15.63 2.98 -67.97
N GLU A 143 -16.11 1.97 -67.24
CA GLU A 143 -16.80 0.81 -67.80
C GLU A 143 -18.12 1.21 -68.51
N GLY A 144 -18.87 2.17 -67.95
CA GLY A 144 -20.03 2.76 -68.62
C GLY A 144 -19.66 3.52 -69.90
N ASN A 145 -18.58 4.29 -69.86
CA ASN A 145 -18.10 5.06 -71.02
C ASN A 145 -17.56 4.17 -72.15
N GLU A 146 -16.86 3.09 -71.83
CA GLU A 146 -16.39 2.13 -72.84
C GLU A 146 -17.55 1.36 -73.48
N SER A 147 -18.64 1.09 -72.75
CA SER A 147 -19.85 0.49 -73.34
C SER A 147 -20.57 1.42 -74.32
N SER A 148 -20.55 2.73 -74.08
CA SER A 148 -21.15 3.73 -74.97
C SER A 148 -20.31 4.07 -76.20
N GLU A 149 -19.01 3.75 -76.20
CA GLU A 149 -18.10 4.01 -77.32
C GLU A 149 -18.01 2.86 -78.35
N ILE A 150 -18.72 1.75 -78.11
CA ILE A 150 -18.83 0.62 -79.04
C ILE A 150 -19.54 1.09 -80.32
N ARG A 151 -18.94 0.89 -81.50
CA ARG A 151 -19.54 1.19 -82.82
C ARG A 151 -20.13 -0.08 -83.45
N LEU A 152 -21.29 0.04 -84.08
CA LEU A 152 -21.95 -1.10 -84.72
C LEU A 152 -21.77 -1.08 -86.25
N HIS A 153 -21.66 -2.27 -86.84
CA HIS A 153 -21.55 -2.44 -88.29
C HIS A 153 -22.96 -2.46 -88.92
N ILE A 154 -23.17 -1.64 -89.95
CA ILE A 154 -24.46 -1.51 -90.65
C ILE A 154 -24.25 -1.86 -92.14
N ARG A 155 -25.23 -2.55 -92.74
CA ARG A 155 -25.23 -3.02 -94.13
C ARG A 155 -26.46 -2.48 -94.88
N ASP A 156 -26.29 -2.11 -96.14
CA ASP A 156 -27.38 -1.76 -97.05
C ASP A 156 -28.13 -3.02 -97.57
N VAL A 157 -29.47 -3.05 -97.46
CA VAL A 157 -30.32 -4.18 -97.87
C VAL A 157 -30.42 -4.32 -99.38
N ALA A 158 -30.32 -3.22 -100.15
CA ALA A 158 -30.43 -3.25 -101.61
C ALA A 158 -29.09 -3.59 -102.28
N THR A 159 -27.99 -3.10 -101.74
CA THR A 159 -26.66 -3.12 -102.38
C THR A 159 -25.70 -4.12 -101.73
N GLY A 160 -25.98 -4.54 -100.50
CA GLY A 160 -25.15 -5.50 -99.73
C GLY A 160 -23.79 -4.95 -99.29
N GLU A 161 -23.52 -3.67 -99.57
CA GLU A 161 -22.27 -2.97 -99.24
C GLU A 161 -22.26 -2.58 -97.75
N MET A 162 -21.06 -2.68 -97.16
CA MET A 162 -20.84 -2.33 -95.75
C MET A 162 -20.46 -0.85 -95.68
N LEU A 163 -21.01 -0.11 -94.70
CA LEU A 163 -20.61 1.28 -94.48
C LEU A 163 -19.12 1.39 -94.11
N PRO A 164 -18.41 2.43 -94.61
CA PRO A 164 -17.02 2.68 -94.27
C PRO A 164 -16.86 3.01 -92.78
N GLU A 165 -15.68 2.70 -92.23
CA GLU A 165 -15.36 2.83 -90.80
C GLU A 165 -15.60 4.24 -90.24
N GLU A 166 -15.52 5.28 -91.09
CA GLU A 166 -15.77 6.68 -90.72
C GLU A 166 -17.25 7.02 -90.50
N GLU A 167 -18.18 6.32 -91.14
CA GLU A 167 -19.64 6.57 -91.05
C GLU A 167 -20.36 5.62 -90.08
N MET A 168 -19.62 4.72 -89.39
CA MET A 168 -20.19 3.78 -88.42
C MET A 168 -20.78 4.52 -87.20
N PRO A 169 -22.12 4.47 -87.01
CA PRO A 169 -22.77 5.12 -85.87
C PRO A 169 -22.40 4.45 -84.54
N LYS A 170 -22.38 5.24 -83.47
CA LYS A 170 -22.14 4.76 -82.09
C LYS A 170 -23.36 3.98 -81.59
N LEU A 171 -23.14 3.02 -80.68
CA LEU A 171 -24.19 2.16 -80.11
C LEU A 171 -25.43 2.91 -79.62
N GLU A 172 -25.25 4.08 -78.99
CA GLU A 172 -26.36 4.91 -78.46
C GLU A 172 -27.16 5.63 -79.57
N ASP A 173 -26.54 5.92 -80.71
CA ASP A 173 -27.13 6.71 -81.79
C ASP A 173 -27.60 5.86 -82.98
N VAL A 174 -27.37 4.54 -82.96
CA VAL A 174 -27.70 3.62 -84.06
C VAL A 174 -29.19 3.64 -84.40
N ASP A 175 -30.06 3.60 -83.40
CA ASP A 175 -31.52 3.56 -83.62
C ASP A 175 -32.01 4.84 -84.30
N SER A 176 -31.53 6.00 -83.85
CA SER A 176 -31.84 7.30 -84.46
C SER A 176 -31.31 7.40 -85.90
N TRP A 177 -30.16 6.77 -86.19
CA TRP A 177 -29.57 6.76 -87.52
C TRP A 177 -30.35 5.88 -88.50
N LEU A 178 -30.85 4.72 -88.07
CA LEU A 178 -31.67 3.83 -88.89
C LEU A 178 -33.01 4.45 -89.28
N GLU A 179 -33.61 5.27 -88.42
CA GLU A 179 -34.84 6.02 -88.74
C GLU A 179 -34.62 7.03 -89.87
N ALA A 180 -33.43 7.62 -89.95
CA ALA A 180 -33.05 8.55 -91.01
C ALA A 180 -32.68 7.86 -92.34
N HIS A 181 -32.36 6.55 -92.30
CA HIS A 181 -31.89 5.78 -93.45
C HIS A 181 -32.74 4.51 -93.67
N PRO A 182 -33.96 4.64 -94.24
CA PRO A 182 -34.82 3.49 -94.53
C PRO A 182 -34.17 2.60 -95.60
N GLY A 183 -33.77 1.38 -95.23
CA GLY A 183 -33.13 0.41 -96.14
C GLY A 183 -31.80 -0.15 -95.65
N TYR A 184 -31.32 0.25 -94.47
CA TYR A 184 -30.12 -0.29 -93.83
C TYR A 184 -30.48 -1.21 -92.66
N GLU A 185 -29.71 -2.28 -92.47
CA GLU A 185 -29.88 -3.24 -91.38
C GLU A 185 -28.57 -3.39 -90.59
N VAL A 186 -28.69 -3.53 -89.27
CA VAL A 186 -27.55 -3.77 -88.38
C VAL A 186 -27.04 -5.18 -88.60
N LYS A 187 -25.80 -5.32 -89.06
CA LYS A 187 -25.17 -6.64 -89.19
C LYS A 187 -24.46 -6.97 -87.90
N ASN A 188 -24.99 -7.95 -87.16
CA ASN A 188 -24.35 -8.45 -85.95
C ASN A 188 -23.16 -9.36 -86.32
N CYS A 189 -22.00 -8.77 -86.61
CA CYS A 189 -20.78 -9.50 -86.97
C CYS A 189 -20.18 -10.34 -85.82
N PHE A 190 -20.80 -10.34 -84.63
CA PHE A 190 -20.29 -11.00 -83.43
C PHE A 190 -20.56 -12.52 -83.36
N PHE A 191 -21.31 -13.09 -84.32
CA PHE A 191 -21.78 -14.49 -84.25
C PHE A 191 -21.45 -15.37 -85.47
N ASP A 192 -20.65 -14.91 -86.43
CA ASP A 192 -20.20 -15.73 -87.55
C ASP A 192 -18.73 -16.17 -87.37
N SER A 193 -18.53 -17.31 -86.72
CA SER A 193 -17.36 -18.18 -86.84
C SER A 193 -17.78 -19.64 -86.65
#